data_AF-A0A8J4G594-F1
#
_entry.id   AF-A0A8J4G594-F1
#
_cell.length_a   1.000
_cell.length_b   1.000
_cell.length_c   1.000
_cell.angle_alpha   90.00
_cell.angle_beta   90.00
_cell.angle_gamma   90.00
#
_symmetry.space_group_name_H-M   'P 1'
#
loop_
_entity.id
_entity.type
_entity.pdbx_description
1 polymer ?
#
loop_
_entity_poly.entity_id
_entity_poly.type
_entity_poly.pdbx_seq_one_letter_code
_entity_poly.pdbx_strand_id
1 'polypeptide(L)'
;MQILVVAASVVAVMFVVLLSLPRAGGPVMLPALGLLWATCSGLALLLHAELPVPIDRANSRLFPDSKVQVEQEIFRATKASLLAVVASHALLMAFALKLKMTSALRRRAAAAAAGREHTMGAAGGNAAPGAVPSFGISPSDLLCGLVPSAVFSNYCAMLKLEGAGALALQRLAQEGLAWVPTLGNLLTLTAMGLGLALNCFLSGGMGAPEAIFMLAPILLLLSQDVLILPGLSERQRYCPPQLAISAYLLVSGVLVAVSDVVVGGGGGPAAVGLPPTLYLLKELGIAALAVPHHVIFLRYLWTLHAESWGTVLLVAAPVCVLPLAICDVPALRFFGAVGMLAAVLQYFSMKHVRRVGMKFI
;
A
#
# COMPACT_ATOMS: atom_id res chain seq x y z
N MET A 1 1.64 -10.03 -27.73
CA MET A 1 0.76 -9.62 -26.60
C MET A 1 0.20 -10.79 -25.82
N GLN A 2 -0.74 -11.55 -26.40
CA GLN A 2 -1.42 -12.65 -25.70
C GLN A 2 -0.42 -13.66 -25.10
N ILE A 3 0.66 -13.99 -25.82
CA ILE A 3 1.73 -14.86 -25.31
C ILE A 3 2.37 -14.31 -24.03
N LEU A 4 2.66 -13.00 -23.96
CA LEU A 4 3.28 -12.39 -22.78
C LEU A 4 2.32 -12.37 -21.59
N VAL A 5 1.04 -12.08 -21.83
CA VAL A 5 0.00 -12.10 -20.78
C VAL A 5 -0.17 -13.52 -20.24
N VAL A 6 -0.31 -14.51 -21.12
CA VAL A 6 -0.41 -15.93 -20.73
C VAL A 6 0.84 -16.38 -19.98
N ALA A 7 2.03 -16.04 -20.48
CA ALA A 7 3.28 -16.34 -19.80
C ALA A 7 3.33 -15.71 -18.40
N ALA A 8 2.97 -14.43 -18.26
CA ALA A 8 2.90 -13.76 -16.95
C ALA A 8 1.90 -14.44 -16.01
N SER A 9 0.72 -14.83 -16.50
CA SER A 9 -0.28 -15.58 -15.71
C SER A 9 0.25 -16.93 -15.25
N VAL A 10 0.86 -17.70 -16.16
CA VAL A 10 1.44 -19.01 -15.83
C VAL A 10 2.57 -18.86 -14.81
N VAL A 11 3.46 -17.88 -14.98
CA VAL A 11 4.56 -17.62 -14.04
C VAL A 11 4.03 -17.19 -12.67
N ALA A 12 2.98 -16.36 -12.62
CA ALA A 12 2.35 -15.97 -11.36
C ALA A 12 1.72 -17.17 -10.63
N VAL A 13 1.02 -18.05 -11.37
CA VAL A 13 0.45 -19.29 -10.80
C VAL A 13 1.58 -20.22 -10.32
N MET A 14 2.61 -20.43 -11.13
CA MET A 14 3.77 -21.24 -10.76
C MET A 14 4.47 -20.70 -9.51
N PHE A 15 4.63 -19.37 -9.42
CA PHE A 15 5.17 -18.72 -8.23
C PHE A 15 4.34 -19.07 -6.99
N VAL A 16 3.02 -18.91 -7.04
CA VAL A 16 2.12 -19.21 -5.91
C VAL A 16 2.13 -20.69 -5.55
N VAL A 17 2.09 -21.59 -6.54
CA VAL A 17 2.13 -23.04 -6.32
C VAL A 17 3.45 -23.45 -5.67
N LEU A 18 4.58 -23.02 -6.22
CA LEU A 18 5.90 -23.33 -5.66
C LEU A 18 6.12 -22.71 -4.28
N LEU A 19 5.51 -21.55 -4.03
CA LEU A 19 5.52 -20.90 -2.73
C LEU A 19 4.75 -21.74 -1.69
N SER A 20 3.63 -22.36 -2.09
CA SER A 20 2.82 -23.22 -1.21
C SER A 20 3.49 -24.55 -0.86
N LEU A 21 4.41 -25.03 -1.71
CA LEU A 21 5.14 -26.27 -1.49
C LEU A 21 6.29 -26.07 -0.48
N PRO A 22 6.39 -26.91 0.57
CA PRO A 22 7.36 -26.71 1.66
C PRO A 22 8.83 -26.90 1.27
N ARG A 23 9.12 -27.56 0.14
CA ARG A 23 10.50 -27.88 -0.31
C ARG A 23 10.86 -27.42 -1.72
N ALA A 24 9.89 -26.95 -2.51
CA ALA A 24 10.10 -26.73 -3.94
C ALA A 24 10.54 -25.29 -4.29
N GLY A 25 10.11 -24.29 -3.51
CA GLY A 25 10.48 -22.89 -3.75
C GLY A 25 11.82 -22.52 -3.11
N GLY A 26 12.93 -22.93 -3.71
CA GLY A 26 14.27 -22.55 -3.25
C GLY A 26 14.53 -21.04 -3.26
N PRO A 27 15.59 -20.56 -2.56
CA PRO A 27 15.89 -19.14 -2.38
C PRO A 27 16.23 -18.40 -3.69
N VAL A 28 16.53 -19.13 -4.77
CA VAL A 28 16.87 -18.57 -6.09
C VAL A 28 15.69 -18.64 -7.06
N MET A 29 14.94 -19.75 -7.06
CA MET A 29 13.90 -19.99 -8.06
C MET A 29 12.68 -19.08 -7.87
N LEU A 30 12.23 -18.85 -6.64
CA LEU A 30 11.08 -17.98 -6.38
C LEU A 30 11.35 -16.52 -6.78
N PRO A 31 12.49 -15.90 -6.41
CA PRO A 31 12.85 -14.58 -6.92
C PRO A 31 12.99 -14.52 -8.44
N ALA A 32 13.58 -15.55 -9.06
CA ALA A 32 13.69 -15.61 -10.51
C ALA A 32 12.32 -15.64 -11.19
N LEU A 33 11.35 -16.38 -10.65
CA LEU A 33 9.97 -16.37 -11.13
C LEU A 33 9.30 -15.01 -10.90
N GLY A 34 9.52 -14.37 -9.76
CA GLY A 34 9.02 -13.02 -9.49
C GLY A 34 9.58 -11.99 -10.47
N LEU A 35 10.87 -12.06 -10.79
CA LEU A 35 11.52 -11.21 -11.77
C LEU A 35 10.99 -11.49 -13.18
N LEU A 36 10.86 -12.75 -13.56
CA LEU A 36 10.31 -13.16 -14.86
C LEU A 36 8.86 -12.67 -15.02
N TRP A 37 8.05 -12.76 -13.97
CA TRP A 37 6.70 -12.20 -13.98
C TRP A 37 6.74 -10.68 -14.18
N ALA A 38 7.63 -9.97 -13.47
CA ALA A 38 7.75 -8.53 -13.58
C ALA A 38 8.20 -8.08 -14.97
N THR A 39 9.16 -8.80 -15.58
CA THR A 39 9.63 -8.51 -16.94
C THR A 39 8.55 -8.82 -17.98
N CYS A 40 7.88 -9.98 -17.90
CA CYS A 40 6.78 -10.30 -18.81
C CYS A 40 5.62 -9.29 -18.70
N SER A 41 5.23 -8.92 -17.48
CA SER A 41 4.16 -7.95 -17.24
C SER A 41 4.54 -6.54 -17.69
N GLY A 42 5.77 -6.10 -17.40
CA GLY A 42 6.29 -4.81 -17.85
C GLY A 42 6.38 -4.73 -19.37
N LEU A 43 6.90 -5.77 -20.02
CA LEU A 43 6.94 -5.85 -21.49
C LEU A 43 5.54 -5.86 -22.09
N ALA A 44 4.58 -6.56 -21.49
CA ALA A 44 3.19 -6.53 -21.95
C ALA A 44 2.58 -5.13 -21.87
N LEU A 45 2.84 -4.38 -20.79
CA LEU A 45 2.37 -3.00 -20.64
C LEU A 45 3.05 -2.05 -21.63
N LEU A 46 4.36 -2.18 -21.84
CA LEU A 46 5.13 -1.34 -22.76
C LEU A 46 4.75 -1.59 -24.22
N LEU A 47 4.75 -2.84 -24.65
CA LEU A 47 4.43 -3.18 -26.04
C LEU A 47 2.98 -2.85 -26.39
N HIS A 48 2.06 -2.73 -25.41
CA HIS A 48 0.68 -2.35 -25.67
C HIS A 48 0.59 -0.87 -26.09
N ALA A 49 1.55 -0.05 -25.69
CA ALA A 49 1.65 1.33 -26.16
C ALA A 49 2.02 1.42 -27.66
N GLU A 50 2.67 0.39 -28.21
CA GLU A 50 3.27 0.42 -29.55
C GLU A 50 2.51 -0.42 -30.60
N LEU A 51 1.68 -1.38 -30.17
CA LEU A 51 1.05 -2.34 -31.10
C LEU A 51 -0.32 -1.86 -31.60
N PRO A 52 -0.56 -1.86 -32.92
CA PRO A 52 -1.87 -1.53 -33.49
C PRO A 52 -2.92 -2.59 -33.13
N VAL A 53 -4.16 -2.15 -32.94
CA VAL A 53 -5.31 -3.02 -32.63
C VAL A 53 -5.62 -3.91 -33.85
N PRO A 54 -5.75 -5.25 -33.70
CA PRO A 54 -6.11 -6.12 -34.81
C PRO A 54 -7.54 -5.82 -35.28
N ILE A 55 -7.68 -5.46 -36.55
CA ILE A 55 -8.95 -5.03 -37.16
C ILE A 55 -9.72 -6.24 -37.68
N ASP A 56 -10.97 -6.42 -37.24
CA ASP A 56 -11.93 -7.27 -37.93
C ASP A 56 -12.49 -6.51 -39.15
N ARG A 57 -12.10 -6.95 -40.35
CA ARG A 57 -12.36 -6.23 -41.61
C ARG A 57 -13.84 -6.16 -42.01
N ALA A 58 -14.72 -6.94 -41.38
CA ALA A 58 -16.11 -7.10 -41.81
C ALA A 58 -17.00 -5.86 -41.58
N ASN A 59 -16.76 -5.09 -40.51
CA ASN A 59 -17.59 -3.92 -40.16
C ASN A 59 -17.13 -2.60 -40.79
N SER A 60 -16.03 -2.63 -41.55
CA SER A 60 -15.31 -1.44 -42.05
C SER A 60 -16.02 -0.65 -43.16
N ARG A 61 -17.11 -1.18 -43.74
CA ARG A 61 -17.76 -0.61 -44.93
C ARG A 61 -18.99 0.26 -44.66
N LEU A 62 -19.60 0.17 -43.48
CA LEU A 62 -20.92 0.76 -43.22
C LEU A 62 -20.86 2.08 -42.42
N PHE A 63 -19.82 2.30 -41.61
CA PHE A 63 -19.70 3.49 -40.77
C PHE A 63 -18.22 3.89 -40.57
N PRO A 64 -17.69 4.85 -41.35
CA PRO A 64 -16.27 5.24 -41.27
C PRO A 64 -15.92 6.00 -39.98
N ASP A 65 -16.82 6.80 -39.42
CA ASP A 65 -16.59 7.55 -38.17
C ASP A 65 -16.72 6.68 -36.91
N SER A 66 -17.56 5.64 -36.94
CA SER A 66 -17.65 4.69 -35.83
C SER A 66 -16.38 3.85 -35.70
N LYS A 67 -15.59 3.72 -36.78
CA LYS A 67 -14.34 2.96 -36.76
C LYS A 67 -13.32 3.55 -35.78
N VAL A 68 -13.13 4.86 -35.80
CA VAL A 68 -12.16 5.54 -34.94
C VAL A 68 -12.59 5.45 -33.47
N GLN A 69 -13.89 5.58 -33.20
CA GLN A 69 -14.44 5.44 -31.85
C GLN A 69 -14.32 4.00 -31.33
N VAL A 70 -14.69 3.00 -32.15
CA VAL A 70 -14.59 1.58 -31.78
C VAL A 70 -13.13 1.16 -31.57
N GLU A 71 -12.19 1.62 -32.41
CA GLU A 71 -10.76 1.35 -32.22
C GLU A 71 -10.23 1.94 -30.91
N GLN A 72 -10.64 3.17 -30.58
CA GLN A 72 -10.29 3.81 -29.31
C GLN A 72 -10.90 3.08 -28.11
N GLU A 73 -12.15 2.63 -28.21
CA GLU A 73 -12.83 1.86 -27.17
C GLU A 73 -12.16 0.50 -26.95
N ILE A 74 -11.83 -0.24 -28.01
CA ILE A 74 -11.14 -1.52 -27.92
C ILE A 74 -9.76 -1.32 -27.30
N PHE A 75 -9.01 -0.29 -27.72
CA PHE A 75 -7.72 0.03 -27.15
C PHE A 75 -7.85 0.34 -25.65
N ARG A 76 -8.82 1.18 -25.26
CA ARG A 76 -9.08 1.50 -23.86
C ARG A 76 -9.49 0.27 -23.05
N ALA A 77 -10.40 -0.55 -23.54
CA ALA A 77 -10.83 -1.78 -22.86
C ALA A 77 -9.66 -2.77 -22.70
N THR A 78 -8.80 -2.89 -23.71
CA THR A 78 -7.62 -3.76 -23.66
C THR A 78 -6.58 -3.26 -22.66
N LYS A 79 -6.31 -1.94 -22.62
CA LYS A 79 -5.40 -1.36 -21.64
C LYS A 79 -5.90 -1.52 -20.20
N ALA A 80 -7.19 -1.26 -19.99
CA ALA A 80 -7.83 -1.40 -18.69
C ALA A 80 -7.78 -2.84 -18.19
N SER A 81 -8.13 -3.81 -19.05
CA SER A 81 -8.06 -5.24 -18.71
C SER A 81 -6.63 -5.69 -18.43
N LEU A 82 -5.64 -5.23 -19.19
CA LEU A 82 -4.23 -5.54 -18.95
C LEU A 82 -3.75 -5.01 -17.58
N LEU A 83 -4.05 -3.75 -17.26
CA LEU A 83 -3.74 -3.17 -15.95
C LEU A 83 -4.40 -3.95 -14.81
N ALA A 84 -5.67 -4.31 -14.97
CA ALA A 84 -6.42 -5.09 -13.98
C ALA A 84 -5.80 -6.48 -13.77
N VAL A 85 -5.43 -7.18 -14.83
CA VAL A 85 -4.79 -8.50 -14.76
C VAL A 85 -3.45 -8.42 -14.03
N VAL A 86 -2.57 -7.48 -14.40
CA VAL A 86 -1.27 -7.32 -13.74
C VAL A 86 -1.44 -6.92 -12.26
N ALA A 87 -2.37 -6.02 -11.94
CA ALA A 87 -2.69 -5.66 -10.56
C ALA A 87 -3.17 -6.87 -9.74
N SER A 88 -4.03 -7.72 -10.33
CA SER A 88 -4.54 -8.93 -9.68
C SER A 88 -3.44 -9.96 -9.42
N HIS A 89 -2.49 -10.14 -10.35
CA HIS A 89 -1.33 -11.00 -10.15
C HIS A 89 -0.43 -10.49 -9.01
N ALA A 90 -0.13 -9.19 -9.01
CA ALA A 90 0.67 -8.56 -7.96
C ALA A 90 0.03 -8.76 -6.58
N LEU A 91 -1.28 -8.53 -6.48
CA LEU A 91 -2.05 -8.71 -5.25
C LEU A 91 -2.06 -10.18 -4.79
N LEU A 92 -2.29 -11.12 -5.70
CA LEU A 92 -2.31 -12.55 -5.41
C LEU A 92 -0.97 -13.03 -4.85
N MET A 93 0.14 -12.65 -5.49
CA MET A 93 1.48 -13.02 -5.03
C MET A 93 1.83 -12.36 -3.70
N ALA A 94 1.50 -11.07 -3.51
CA ALA A 94 1.69 -10.38 -2.23
C ALA A 94 0.94 -11.08 -1.09
N PHE A 95 -0.32 -11.45 -1.33
CA PHE A 95 -1.13 -12.17 -0.36
C PHE A 95 -0.55 -13.55 -0.04
N ALA A 96 -0.11 -14.31 -1.05
CA ALA A 96 0.50 -15.62 -0.86
C ALA A 96 1.80 -15.55 -0.03
N LEU A 97 2.65 -14.56 -0.28
CA LEU A 97 3.86 -14.30 0.50
C LEU A 97 3.53 -13.98 1.96
N LYS A 98 2.48 -13.17 2.18
CA LYS A 98 2.03 -12.81 3.53
C LYS A 98 1.47 -14.02 4.29
N LEU A 99 0.72 -14.89 3.63
CA LEU A 99 0.23 -16.14 4.24
C LEU A 99 1.39 -17.07 4.60
N LYS A 100 2.39 -17.19 3.72
CA LYS A 100 3.58 -18.01 4.03
C LYS A 100 4.33 -17.45 5.24
N MET A 101 4.58 -16.14 5.26
CA MET A 101 5.24 -15.46 6.39
C MET A 101 4.49 -15.71 7.70
N THR A 102 3.16 -15.51 7.73
CA THR A 102 2.35 -15.71 8.94
C THR A 102 2.29 -17.18 9.37
N SER A 103 2.24 -18.13 8.42
CA SER A 103 2.27 -19.56 8.73
C SER A 103 3.60 -20.01 9.33
N ALA A 104 4.73 -19.48 8.83
CA ALA A 104 6.07 -19.75 9.36
C ALA A 104 6.19 -19.25 10.82
N LEU A 105 5.64 -18.07 11.11
CA LEU A 105 5.61 -17.51 12.46
C LEU A 105 4.77 -18.36 13.43
N ARG A 106 3.57 -18.80 13.01
CA ARG A 106 2.70 -19.64 13.85
C ARG A 106 3.32 -20.99 14.18
N ARG A 107 3.88 -21.69 13.19
CA ARG A 107 4.53 -23.00 13.39
C ARG A 107 5.66 -22.92 14.40
N ARG A 108 6.45 -21.85 14.38
CA ARG A 108 7.60 -21.68 15.27
C ARG A 108 7.21 -21.14 16.64
N ALA A 109 6.13 -20.36 16.76
CA ALA A 109 5.54 -20.01 18.05
C ALA A 109 5.02 -21.26 18.79
N ALA A 110 4.35 -22.18 18.07
CA ALA A 110 3.92 -23.46 18.62
C ALA A 110 5.12 -24.33 19.04
N ALA A 111 6.18 -24.41 18.22
CA ALA A 111 7.41 -25.13 18.57
C ALA A 111 8.15 -24.53 19.78
N ALA A 112 8.18 -23.20 19.90
CA ALA A 112 8.80 -22.51 21.05
C ALA A 112 7.99 -22.72 22.35
N ALA A 113 6.66 -22.77 22.26
CA ALA A 113 5.80 -23.13 23.39
C ALA A 113 6.05 -24.59 23.84
N ALA A 114 6.15 -25.53 22.89
CA ALA A 114 6.46 -26.92 23.18
C ALA A 114 7.89 -27.13 23.73
N GLY A 115 8.88 -26.36 23.24
CA GLY A 115 10.25 -26.40 23.77
C GLY A 115 10.40 -25.82 25.19
N ARG A 116 9.46 -24.97 25.62
CA ARG A 116 9.42 -24.44 26.99
C ARG A 116 8.97 -25.49 28.02
N GLU A 117 8.13 -26.44 27.63
CA GLU A 117 7.75 -27.57 28.49
C GLU A 117 8.91 -28.55 28.70
N HIS A 118 9.77 -28.76 27.69
CA HIS A 118 10.93 -29.66 27.82
C HIS A 118 12.16 -29.03 28.49
N THR A 119 12.25 -27.71 28.63
CA THR A 119 13.41 -27.02 29.23
C THR A 119 13.25 -26.71 30.72
N MET A 120 12.10 -27.01 31.32
CA MET A 120 11.91 -26.90 32.78
C MET A 120 12.60 -28.04 33.56
N GLY A 121 13.24 -29.00 32.86
CA GLY A 121 13.95 -30.14 33.45
C GLY A 121 15.48 -30.21 33.22
N ALA A 122 16.11 -29.31 32.46
CA ALA A 122 17.55 -29.44 32.20
C ALA A 122 18.27 -28.09 31.93
N ALA A 123 19.04 -27.68 32.95
CA ALA A 123 20.33 -26.99 32.93
C ALA A 123 20.59 -25.78 31.99
N GLY A 124 20.82 -24.62 32.63
CA GLY A 124 22.13 -23.95 32.63
C GLY A 124 22.74 -23.51 31.30
N GLY A 125 22.49 -22.27 30.90
CA GLY A 125 23.26 -21.58 29.86
C GLY A 125 23.24 -20.07 30.09
N ASN A 126 24.42 -19.50 30.30
CA ASN A 126 24.65 -18.07 30.58
C ASN A 126 24.04 -17.16 29.51
N ALA A 127 22.90 -16.55 29.81
CA ALA A 127 22.43 -15.34 29.12
C ALA A 127 22.00 -14.34 30.21
N ALA A 128 22.66 -13.17 30.22
CA ALA A 128 22.36 -12.12 31.18
C ALA A 128 20.88 -11.69 31.08
N PRO A 129 20.17 -11.50 32.22
CA PRO A 129 18.78 -11.08 32.21
C PRO A 129 18.72 -9.61 31.76
N GLY A 130 18.21 -9.35 30.56
CA GLY A 130 17.97 -8.00 30.04
C GLY A 130 18.54 -7.68 28.65
N ALA A 131 19.29 -8.59 28.02
CA ALA A 131 19.78 -8.38 26.65
C ALA A 131 18.65 -8.62 25.63
N VAL A 132 18.10 -7.53 25.07
CA VAL A 132 17.25 -7.60 23.87
C VAL A 132 18.14 -8.05 22.71
N PRO A 133 17.83 -9.14 21.99
CA PRO A 133 18.68 -9.60 20.90
C PRO A 133 18.62 -8.61 19.73
N SER A 134 19.70 -7.83 19.52
CA SER A 134 19.88 -7.05 18.29
C SER A 134 20.51 -7.95 17.22
N PHE A 135 19.81 -8.14 16.10
CA PHE A 135 20.28 -8.98 14.99
C PHE A 135 20.71 -8.14 13.78
N GLY A 136 21.84 -8.46 13.18
CA GLY A 136 22.29 -7.89 11.92
C GLY A 136 22.03 -8.85 10.75
N ILE A 137 21.33 -8.38 9.72
CA ILE A 137 21.08 -9.12 8.46
C ILE A 137 22.14 -8.71 7.45
N SER A 138 22.73 -9.70 6.73
CA SER A 138 23.60 -9.40 5.59
C SER A 138 22.79 -8.74 4.47
N PRO A 139 23.20 -7.56 3.95
CA PRO A 139 22.46 -6.83 2.93
C PRO A 139 22.27 -7.60 1.61
N SER A 140 23.12 -8.60 1.35
CA SER A 140 22.95 -9.53 0.23
C SER A 140 21.62 -10.28 0.29
N ASP A 141 21.08 -10.55 1.48
CA ASP A 141 19.97 -11.51 1.63
C ASP A 141 18.59 -10.84 1.46
N LEU A 142 18.53 -9.50 1.52
CA LEU A 142 17.28 -8.72 1.48
C LEU A 142 16.69 -8.55 0.07
N LEU A 143 17.53 -8.65 -0.98
CA LEU A 143 17.14 -8.55 -2.39
C LEU A 143 17.72 -9.69 -3.21
N CYS A 144 17.75 -10.91 -2.64
CA CYS A 144 18.18 -12.12 -3.35
C CYS A 144 19.61 -12.04 -3.93
N GLY A 145 20.50 -11.28 -3.28
CA GLY A 145 21.88 -11.07 -3.70
C GLY A 145 22.08 -10.04 -4.80
N LEU A 146 21.01 -9.37 -5.27
CA LEU A 146 21.09 -8.47 -6.43
C LEU A 146 21.70 -7.10 -6.12
N VAL A 147 21.89 -6.74 -4.85
CA VAL A 147 22.41 -5.41 -4.46
C VAL A 147 23.76 -5.55 -3.74
N PRO A 148 24.78 -4.76 -4.13
CA PRO A 148 26.09 -4.77 -3.48
C PRO A 148 25.99 -4.42 -1.99
N SER A 149 26.63 -5.23 -1.15
CA SER A 149 26.65 -5.06 0.31
C SER A 149 27.23 -3.71 0.78
N ALA A 150 28.08 -3.09 -0.05
CA ALA A 150 28.70 -1.81 0.22
C ALA A 150 27.71 -0.62 0.26
N VAL A 151 26.57 -0.70 -0.45
CA VAL A 151 25.56 0.38 -0.47
C VAL A 151 24.72 0.38 0.82
N PHE A 152 24.60 -0.79 1.47
CA PHE A 152 23.71 -0.99 2.62
C PHE A 152 24.42 -1.22 3.95
N SER A 153 25.75 -1.37 4.00
CA SER A 153 26.47 -1.59 5.27
C SER A 153 26.29 -0.42 6.25
N ASN A 154 26.25 0.82 5.75
CA ASN A 154 26.00 2.03 6.55
C ASN A 154 24.55 2.12 7.08
N TYR A 155 23.58 1.55 6.37
CA TYR A 155 22.18 1.54 6.81
C TYR A 155 21.89 0.40 7.79
N CYS A 156 22.49 -0.78 7.59
CA CYS A 156 22.29 -1.94 8.45
C CYS A 156 22.91 -1.79 9.85
N ALA A 157 24.01 -1.05 10.01
CA ALA A 157 24.59 -0.74 11.33
C ALA A 157 23.61 0.06 12.22
N MET A 158 22.62 0.73 11.61
CA MET A 158 21.62 1.55 12.28
C MET A 158 20.27 0.82 12.51
N LEU A 159 20.06 -0.34 11.88
CA LEU A 159 18.77 -1.04 11.86
C LEU A 159 18.70 -2.10 12.95
N LYS A 160 18.57 -1.65 14.20
CA LYS A 160 18.09 -2.49 15.29
C LYS A 160 16.60 -2.74 15.09
N LEU A 161 16.25 -3.82 14.39
CA LEU A 161 14.89 -4.35 14.47
C LEU A 161 14.66 -4.79 15.92
N GLU A 162 13.58 -4.30 16.54
CA GLU A 162 13.19 -4.68 17.89
C GLU A 162 11.91 -5.51 17.87
N GLY A 163 11.78 -6.42 18.85
CA GLY A 163 10.55 -7.19 19.09
C GLY A 163 10.29 -8.35 18.11
N ALA A 164 9.02 -8.72 17.98
CA ALA A 164 8.61 -9.93 17.25
C ALA A 164 8.96 -9.90 15.74
N GLY A 165 9.03 -8.71 15.14
CA GLY A 165 9.41 -8.54 13.73
C GLY A 165 10.89 -8.82 13.46
N ALA A 166 11.77 -8.48 14.41
CA ALA A 166 13.20 -8.80 14.35
C ALA A 166 13.44 -10.31 14.36
N LEU A 167 12.75 -10.99 15.27
CA LEU A 167 12.77 -12.45 15.38
C LEU A 167 12.18 -13.10 14.12
N ALA A 168 11.10 -12.56 13.56
CA ALA A 168 10.52 -13.03 12.31
C ALA A 168 11.51 -12.98 11.14
N LEU A 169 12.20 -11.84 10.98
CA LEU A 169 13.20 -11.61 9.93
C LEU A 169 14.45 -12.48 10.12
N GLN A 170 14.96 -12.62 11.34
CA GLN A 170 16.08 -13.52 11.65
C GLN A 170 15.77 -14.97 11.25
N ARG A 171 14.52 -15.39 11.44
CA ARG A 171 14.07 -16.77 11.17
C ARG A 171 13.90 -17.01 9.66
N LEU A 172 13.36 -16.02 8.93
CA LEU A 172 13.31 -16.06 7.47
C LEU A 172 14.71 -16.04 6.84
N ALA A 173 15.64 -15.29 7.42
CA ALA A 173 17.04 -15.28 6.99
C ALA A 173 17.71 -16.65 7.15
N GLN A 174 17.45 -17.37 8.25
CA GLN A 174 17.94 -18.74 8.44
C GLN A 174 17.44 -19.73 7.38
N GLU A 175 16.28 -19.47 6.77
CA GLU A 175 15.68 -20.29 5.72
C GLU A 175 16.02 -19.78 4.30
N GLY A 176 16.86 -18.74 4.17
CA GLY A 176 17.19 -18.11 2.88
C GLY A 176 16.04 -17.29 2.27
N LEU A 177 15.04 -16.94 3.09
CA LEU A 177 13.79 -16.27 2.70
C LEU A 177 13.73 -14.82 3.22
N ALA A 178 14.88 -14.19 3.52
CA ALA A 178 14.94 -12.81 3.99
C ALA A 178 14.36 -11.77 3.00
N TRP A 179 14.26 -12.13 1.72
CA TRP A 179 13.66 -11.32 0.66
C TRP A 179 12.12 -11.35 0.64
N VAL A 180 11.47 -12.28 1.35
CA VAL A 180 10.00 -12.45 1.31
C VAL A 180 9.24 -11.19 1.75
N PRO A 181 9.63 -10.50 2.85
CA PRO A 181 8.96 -9.27 3.28
C PRO A 181 9.15 -8.11 2.31
N THR A 182 10.37 -7.92 1.79
CA THR A 182 10.70 -6.84 0.83
C THR A 182 9.91 -7.02 -0.45
N LEU A 183 9.91 -8.23 -1.04
CA LEU A 183 9.17 -8.53 -2.25
C LEU A 183 7.66 -8.43 -2.03
N GLY A 184 7.15 -8.94 -0.91
CA GLY A 184 5.73 -8.85 -0.56
C GLY A 184 5.26 -7.40 -0.46
N ASN A 185 6.05 -6.53 0.16
CA ASN A 185 5.76 -5.09 0.24
C ASN A 185 5.82 -4.43 -1.14
N LEU A 186 6.82 -4.73 -1.95
CA LEU A 186 6.95 -4.20 -3.32
C LEU A 186 5.75 -4.59 -4.19
N LEU A 187 5.31 -5.84 -4.12
CA LEU A 187 4.13 -6.33 -4.84
C LEU A 187 2.85 -5.66 -4.35
N THR A 188 2.72 -5.44 -3.03
CA THR A 188 1.58 -4.72 -2.43
C THR A 188 1.52 -3.26 -2.94
N LEU A 189 2.66 -2.57 -2.96
CA LEU A 189 2.74 -1.20 -3.49
C LEU A 189 2.49 -1.15 -5.01
N THR A 190 3.00 -2.14 -5.75
CA THR A 190 2.74 -2.27 -7.19
C THR A 190 1.25 -2.49 -7.46
N ALA A 191 0.59 -3.37 -6.69
CA ALA A 191 -0.85 -3.63 -6.82
C ALA A 191 -1.68 -2.35 -6.55
N MET A 192 -1.34 -1.63 -5.48
CA MET A 192 -1.96 -0.34 -5.15
C MET A 192 -1.75 0.69 -6.28
N GLY A 193 -0.52 0.83 -6.77
CA GLY A 193 -0.16 1.77 -7.84
C GLY A 193 -0.87 1.47 -9.16
N LEU A 194 -0.93 0.19 -9.57
CA LEU A 194 -1.66 -0.22 -10.77
C LEU A 194 -3.18 -0.05 -10.60
N GLY A 195 -3.72 -0.28 -9.41
CA GLY A 195 -5.13 0.00 -9.10
C GLY A 195 -5.47 1.48 -9.23
N LEU A 196 -4.61 2.38 -8.74
CA LEU A 196 -4.76 3.82 -8.91
C LEU A 196 -4.59 4.24 -10.37
N ALA A 197 -3.63 3.66 -11.10
CA ALA A 197 -3.44 3.93 -12.52
C ALA A 197 -4.67 3.51 -13.34
N LEU A 198 -5.27 2.36 -13.01
CA LEU A 198 -6.53 1.91 -13.60
C LEU A 198 -7.69 2.86 -13.29
N ASN A 199 -7.80 3.35 -12.05
CA ASN A 199 -8.81 4.33 -11.66
C ASN A 199 -8.68 5.63 -12.49
N CYS A 200 -7.47 6.19 -12.57
CA CYS A 200 -7.22 7.38 -13.38
C CYS A 200 -7.55 7.15 -14.86
N PHE A 201 -7.19 5.97 -15.38
CA PHE A 201 -7.41 5.62 -16.78
C PHE A 201 -8.90 5.47 -17.12
N LEU A 202 -9.69 4.84 -16.24
CA LEU A 202 -11.14 4.63 -16.47
C LEU A 202 -11.94 5.92 -16.30
N SER A 203 -11.57 6.79 -15.37
CA SER A 203 -12.27 8.06 -15.13
C SER A 203 -11.83 9.20 -16.05
N GLY A 204 -10.79 9.02 -16.87
CA GLY A 204 -10.33 10.04 -17.82
C GLY A 204 -9.66 11.26 -17.17
N GLY A 205 -9.07 11.11 -15.98
CA GLY A 205 -8.49 12.21 -15.20
C GLY A 205 -7.77 11.73 -13.95
N MET A 206 -7.88 12.48 -12.83
CA MET A 206 -7.28 12.11 -11.54
C MET A 206 -7.94 10.91 -10.83
N GLY A 207 -8.91 10.25 -11.49
CA GLY A 207 -9.64 9.11 -10.97
C GLY A 207 -10.87 9.51 -10.15
N ALA A 208 -11.74 8.53 -9.88
CA ALA A 208 -12.84 8.69 -8.93
C ALA A 208 -12.25 8.71 -7.49
N PRO A 209 -12.50 9.76 -6.68
CA PRO A 209 -11.87 9.89 -5.38
C PRO A 209 -12.30 8.80 -4.38
N GLU A 210 -13.52 8.27 -4.52
CA GLU A 210 -14.06 7.20 -3.68
C GLU A 210 -13.35 5.85 -3.88
N ALA A 211 -12.69 5.63 -5.02
CA ALA A 211 -11.98 4.39 -5.31
C ALA A 211 -10.86 4.11 -4.29
N ILE A 212 -10.30 5.15 -3.67
CA ILE A 212 -9.26 4.99 -2.64
C ILE A 212 -9.74 4.18 -1.44
N PHE A 213 -11.02 4.26 -1.09
CA PHE A 213 -11.57 3.49 0.05
C PHE A 213 -11.60 1.99 -0.23
N MET A 214 -11.69 1.59 -1.51
CA MET A 214 -11.61 0.19 -1.93
C MET A 214 -10.15 -0.28 -2.09
N LEU A 215 -9.25 0.61 -2.50
CA LEU A 215 -7.85 0.27 -2.76
C LEU A 215 -6.97 0.32 -1.50
N ALA A 216 -7.17 1.29 -0.61
CA ALA A 216 -6.35 1.48 0.59
C ALA A 216 -6.24 0.25 1.52
N PRO A 217 -7.28 -0.59 1.70
CA PRO A 217 -7.17 -1.82 2.48
C PRO A 217 -6.10 -2.80 1.99
N ILE A 218 -5.69 -2.74 0.71
CA ILE A 218 -4.58 -3.54 0.17
C ILE A 218 -3.30 -3.30 0.98
N LEU A 219 -3.09 -2.09 1.49
CA LEU A 219 -1.93 -1.72 2.30
C LEU A 219 -1.90 -2.39 3.69
N LEU A 220 -2.98 -3.06 4.12
CA LEU A 220 -2.97 -3.92 5.33
C LEU A 220 -2.11 -5.19 5.14
N LEU A 221 -1.73 -5.50 3.90
CA LEU A 221 -0.79 -6.56 3.57
C LEU A 221 0.67 -6.16 3.82
N LEU A 222 0.97 -4.85 3.96
CA LEU A 222 2.31 -4.38 4.28
C LEU A 222 2.83 -5.05 5.56
N SER A 223 4.08 -5.47 5.51
CA SER A 223 4.83 -6.10 6.59
C SER A 223 5.94 -5.18 7.08
N GLN A 224 6.34 -5.38 8.34
CA GLN A 224 7.58 -4.81 8.82
C GLN A 224 8.73 -5.30 7.94
N ASP A 225 9.50 -4.36 7.42
CA ASP A 225 10.61 -4.63 6.52
C ASP A 225 11.71 -3.61 6.74
N VAL A 226 12.94 -4.08 6.74
CA VAL A 226 14.16 -3.31 6.98
C VAL A 226 14.39 -2.28 5.87
N LEU A 227 14.01 -2.63 4.64
CA LEU A 227 14.36 -1.85 3.45
C LEU A 227 13.34 -0.75 3.16
N ILE A 228 12.05 -1.10 3.17
CA ILE A 228 10.99 -0.19 2.72
C ILE A 228 10.30 0.49 3.92
N LEU A 229 10.11 -0.22 5.05
CA LEU A 229 9.27 0.24 6.17
C LEU A 229 9.90 -0.12 7.54
N PRO A 230 11.09 0.41 7.86
CA PRO A 230 11.85 -0.02 9.04
C PRO A 230 11.14 0.29 10.36
N GLY A 231 10.35 1.38 10.38
CA GLY A 231 9.59 1.80 11.55
C GLY A 231 8.21 1.17 11.69
N LEU A 232 7.72 0.40 10.71
CA LEU A 232 6.37 -0.16 10.73
C LEU A 232 6.33 -1.43 11.59
N SER A 233 5.61 -1.40 12.69
CA SER A 233 5.35 -2.54 13.57
C SER A 233 3.93 -3.08 13.38
N GLU A 234 3.66 -4.29 13.92
CA GLU A 234 2.31 -4.88 13.90
C GLU A 234 1.25 -4.01 14.57
N ARG A 235 1.66 -3.18 15.54
CA ARG A 235 0.77 -2.23 16.21
C ARG A 235 0.31 -1.10 15.28
N GLN A 236 1.16 -0.68 14.34
CA GLN A 236 0.92 0.46 13.44
C GLN A 236 0.26 0.03 12.11
N ARG A 237 -0.30 -1.18 12.05
CA ARG A 237 -0.83 -1.79 10.81
C ARG A 237 -1.89 -0.94 10.09
N TYR A 238 -2.64 -0.11 10.82
CA TYR A 238 -3.68 0.75 10.26
C TYR A 238 -3.16 2.12 9.75
N CYS A 239 -1.91 2.48 10.06
CA CYS A 239 -1.34 3.76 9.65
C CYS A 239 -1.16 3.87 8.12
N PRO A 240 -0.59 2.88 7.40
CA PRO A 240 -0.38 3.01 5.95
C PRO A 240 -1.67 3.17 5.13
N PRO A 241 -2.75 2.38 5.35
CA PRO A 241 -4.03 2.62 4.67
C PRO A 241 -4.58 4.02 4.93
N GLN A 242 -4.57 4.47 6.19
CA GLN A 242 -5.07 5.81 6.56
C GLN A 242 -4.24 6.93 5.92
N LEU A 243 -2.92 6.75 5.86
CA LEU A 243 -2.01 7.70 5.22
C LEU A 243 -2.31 7.77 3.73
N ALA A 244 -2.50 6.64 3.06
CA ALA A 244 -2.81 6.59 1.64
C ALA A 244 -4.15 7.27 1.33
N ILE A 245 -5.20 7.04 2.14
CA ILE A 245 -6.49 7.73 1.99
C ILE A 245 -6.30 9.24 2.13
N SER A 246 -5.65 9.68 3.21
CA SER A 246 -5.48 11.10 3.52
C SER A 246 -4.63 11.82 2.46
N ALA A 247 -3.51 11.21 2.06
CA ALA A 247 -2.60 11.77 1.07
C ALA A 247 -3.23 11.78 -0.33
N TYR A 248 -3.90 10.70 -0.74
CA TYR A 248 -4.54 10.63 -2.06
C TYR A 248 -5.67 11.66 -2.18
N LEU A 249 -6.58 11.74 -1.19
CA LEU A 249 -7.68 12.70 -1.23
C LEU A 249 -7.20 14.15 -1.23
N LEU A 250 -6.18 14.48 -0.43
CA LEU A 250 -5.60 15.82 -0.41
C LEU A 250 -4.89 16.14 -1.73
N VAL A 251 -3.98 15.27 -2.19
CA VAL A 251 -3.20 15.51 -3.41
C VAL A 251 -4.10 15.56 -4.64
N SER A 252 -5.01 14.60 -4.79
CA SER A 252 -5.96 14.59 -5.93
C SER A 252 -6.88 15.81 -5.89
N GLY A 253 -7.40 16.18 -4.71
CA GLY A 253 -8.26 17.35 -4.56
C GLY A 253 -7.54 18.66 -4.88
N VAL A 254 -6.32 18.83 -4.41
CA VAL A 254 -5.48 20.00 -4.71
C VAL A 254 -5.16 20.08 -6.21
N LEU A 255 -4.77 18.95 -6.81
CA LEU A 255 -4.45 18.92 -8.23
C LEU A 255 -5.67 19.23 -9.11
N VAL A 256 -6.86 18.72 -8.75
CA VAL A 256 -8.11 19.05 -9.44
C VAL A 256 -8.43 20.54 -9.30
N ALA A 257 -8.40 21.10 -8.08
CA ALA A 257 -8.66 22.51 -7.84
C ALA A 257 -7.72 23.44 -8.61
N VAL A 258 -6.43 23.09 -8.68
CA VAL A 258 -5.43 23.82 -9.48
C VAL A 258 -5.70 23.67 -10.97
N SER A 259 -6.03 22.46 -11.42
CA SER A 259 -6.30 22.19 -12.84
C SER A 259 -7.52 22.94 -13.37
N ASP A 260 -8.57 23.13 -12.55
CA ASP A 260 -9.76 23.91 -12.92
C ASP A 260 -9.43 25.37 -13.24
N VAL A 261 -8.45 25.94 -12.52
CA VAL A 261 -8.00 27.32 -12.69
C VAL A 261 -7.00 27.46 -13.84
N VAL A 262 -6.02 26.56 -13.91
CA VAL A 262 -4.88 26.68 -14.83
C VAL A 262 -5.20 26.14 -16.22
N VAL A 263 -5.88 24.99 -16.30
CA VAL A 263 -6.11 24.25 -17.55
C VAL A 263 -7.57 24.34 -17.98
N GLY A 264 -8.50 24.28 -17.03
CA GLY A 264 -9.95 24.28 -17.27
C GLY A 264 -10.53 25.63 -17.70
N GLY A 265 -9.70 26.63 -17.98
CA GLY A 265 -10.14 27.97 -18.40
C GLY A 265 -11.02 28.69 -17.37
N GLY A 266 -10.99 28.25 -16.10
CA GLY A 266 -11.85 28.79 -15.05
C GLY A 266 -13.25 28.18 -15.00
N GLY A 267 -13.52 27.03 -15.63
CA GLY A 267 -14.85 26.39 -15.62
C GLY A 267 -15.40 26.11 -14.21
N GLY A 268 -14.56 25.62 -13.29
CA GLY A 268 -14.92 25.45 -11.87
C GLY A 268 -15.24 26.79 -11.18
N PRO A 269 -14.31 27.76 -11.15
CA PRO A 269 -14.57 29.10 -10.61
C PRO A 269 -15.83 29.78 -11.18
N ALA A 270 -16.06 29.66 -12.50
CA ALA A 270 -17.19 30.24 -13.19
C ALA A 270 -18.53 29.61 -12.78
N ALA A 271 -18.57 28.29 -12.57
CA ALA A 271 -19.77 27.60 -12.09
C ALA A 271 -20.21 28.06 -10.68
N VAL A 272 -19.23 28.46 -9.86
CA VAL A 272 -19.46 28.95 -8.49
C VAL A 272 -19.65 30.47 -8.46
N GLY A 273 -19.36 31.17 -9.57
CA GLY A 273 -19.41 32.63 -9.66
C GLY A 273 -18.29 33.34 -8.90
N LEU A 274 -17.17 32.65 -8.63
CA LEU A 274 -16.02 33.21 -7.91
C LEU A 274 -14.87 33.54 -8.87
N PRO A 275 -14.09 34.61 -8.59
CA PRO A 275 -12.80 34.83 -9.23
C PRO A 275 -11.88 33.60 -9.04
N PRO A 276 -11.04 33.24 -10.03
CA PRO A 276 -10.22 32.03 -9.95
C PRO A 276 -9.30 31.96 -8.72
N THR A 277 -8.78 33.12 -8.29
CA THR A 277 -7.93 33.23 -7.09
C THR A 277 -8.71 32.97 -5.81
N LEU A 278 -9.93 33.50 -5.69
CA LEU A 278 -10.80 33.29 -4.53
C LEU A 278 -11.35 31.86 -4.49
N TYR A 279 -11.67 31.27 -5.64
CA TYR A 279 -12.03 29.84 -5.72
C TYR A 279 -10.90 28.95 -5.18
N LEU A 280 -9.67 29.14 -5.67
CA LEU A 280 -8.53 28.35 -5.22
C LEU A 280 -8.24 28.58 -3.73
N LEU A 281 -8.29 29.83 -3.26
CA LEU A 281 -8.11 30.16 -1.86
C LEU A 281 -9.19 29.52 -0.97
N LYS A 282 -10.45 29.49 -1.43
CA LYS A 282 -11.56 28.83 -0.74
C LYS A 282 -11.29 27.32 -0.63
N GLU A 283 -11.04 26.64 -1.75
CA GLU A 283 -10.83 25.18 -1.75
C GLU A 283 -9.62 24.78 -0.89
N LEU A 284 -8.47 25.44 -1.08
CA LEU A 284 -7.25 25.12 -0.34
C LEU A 284 -7.31 25.55 1.12
N GLY A 285 -7.87 26.73 1.39
CA GLY A 285 -7.99 27.28 2.74
C GLY A 285 -8.89 26.41 3.61
N ILE A 286 -10.04 25.99 3.08
CA ILE A 286 -10.96 25.12 3.81
C ILE A 286 -10.38 23.71 3.99
N ALA A 287 -9.71 23.15 2.97
CA ALA A 287 -9.02 21.87 3.09
C ALA A 287 -7.89 21.92 4.14
N ALA A 288 -7.14 23.02 4.22
CA ALA A 288 -6.07 23.21 5.19
C ALA A 288 -6.54 23.11 6.64
N LEU A 289 -7.79 23.52 6.93
CA LEU A 289 -8.38 23.40 8.27
C LEU A 289 -8.61 21.94 8.70
N ALA A 290 -8.79 21.02 7.74
CA ALA A 290 -8.93 19.59 8.03
C ALA A 290 -7.58 18.88 8.23
N VAL A 291 -6.48 19.40 7.67
CA VAL A 291 -5.15 18.76 7.72
C VAL A 291 -4.68 18.39 9.14
N PRO A 292 -4.82 19.24 10.17
CA PRO A 292 -4.40 18.90 11.53
C PRO A 292 -5.05 17.63 12.08
N HIS A 293 -6.32 17.37 11.72
CA HIS A 293 -7.05 16.18 12.15
C HIS A 293 -6.41 14.90 11.58
N HIS A 294 -6.02 14.93 10.30
CA HIS A 294 -5.31 13.81 9.68
C HIS A 294 -3.92 13.62 10.27
N VAL A 295 -3.14 14.69 10.44
CA VAL A 295 -1.76 14.62 10.93
C VAL A 295 -1.72 14.08 12.36
N ILE A 296 -2.56 14.60 13.25
CA ILE A 296 -2.59 14.17 14.65
C ILE A 296 -3.12 12.74 14.77
N PHE A 297 -4.12 12.37 13.97
CA PHE A 297 -4.60 10.99 13.95
C PHE A 297 -3.56 10.00 13.41
N LEU A 298 -2.85 10.36 12.34
CA LEU A 298 -1.75 9.54 11.80
C LEU A 298 -0.61 9.39 12.81
N ARG A 299 -0.25 10.49 13.48
CA ARG A 299 0.70 10.45 14.60
C ARG A 299 0.23 9.53 15.72
N TYR A 300 -1.05 9.59 16.08
CA TYR A 300 -1.65 8.67 17.05
C TYR A 300 -1.60 7.21 16.59
N LEU A 301 -1.94 6.91 15.33
CA LEU A 301 -1.83 5.55 14.79
C LEU A 301 -0.38 5.05 14.75
N TRP A 302 0.58 5.97 14.61
CA TRP A 302 2.00 5.66 14.62
C TRP A 302 2.52 5.40 16.04
N THR A 303 2.23 6.28 17.00
CA THR A 303 2.79 6.16 18.35
C THR A 303 1.94 5.26 19.26
N LEU A 304 0.62 5.23 19.06
CA LEU A 304 -0.40 4.59 19.92
C LEU A 304 -0.32 5.01 21.39
N HIS A 305 0.29 6.15 21.66
CA HIS A 305 0.33 6.74 22.98
C HIS A 305 -0.91 7.60 23.21
N ALA A 306 -1.45 7.56 24.43
CA ALA A 306 -2.58 8.38 24.81
C ALA A 306 -2.15 9.85 24.95
N GLU A 307 -2.16 10.61 23.86
CA GLU A 307 -1.92 12.06 23.86
C GLU A 307 -3.15 12.88 24.34
N SER A 308 -2.94 13.98 25.07
CA SER A 308 -4.02 14.87 25.52
C SER A 308 -4.84 15.52 24.38
N TRP A 309 -4.32 15.48 23.16
CA TRP A 309 -4.92 16.11 21.98
C TRP A 309 -6.22 15.46 21.50
N GLY A 310 -6.53 14.21 21.90
CA GLY A 310 -7.72 13.50 21.44
C GLY A 310 -9.05 14.21 21.78
N THR A 311 -9.13 14.87 22.93
CA THR A 311 -10.32 15.66 23.30
C THR A 311 -10.40 16.99 22.56
N VAL A 312 -9.26 17.64 22.33
CA VAL A 312 -9.16 18.90 21.60
C VAL A 312 -9.58 18.71 20.14
N LEU A 313 -9.11 17.62 19.51
CA LEU A 313 -9.51 17.25 18.15
C LEU A 313 -11.00 16.97 18.02
N LEU A 314 -11.61 16.31 19.01
CA LEU A 314 -13.05 16.05 18.97
C LEU A 314 -13.86 17.35 19.03
N VAL A 315 -13.43 18.30 19.87
CA VAL A 315 -14.07 19.63 19.95
C VAL A 315 -13.87 20.43 18.67
N ALA A 316 -12.71 20.28 18.01
CA ALA A 316 -12.40 20.88 16.72
C ALA A 316 -13.02 20.15 15.52
N ALA A 317 -13.59 18.95 15.70
CA ALA A 317 -14.15 18.13 14.63
C ALA A 317 -15.23 18.83 13.77
N PRO A 318 -16.08 19.75 14.29
CA PRO A 318 -17.00 20.52 13.46
C PRO A 318 -16.31 21.35 12.38
N VAL A 319 -15.04 21.71 12.56
CA VAL A 319 -14.25 22.42 11.54
C VAL A 319 -14.08 21.55 10.28
N CYS A 320 -14.02 20.22 10.42
CA CYS A 320 -13.97 19.30 9.28
C CYS A 320 -15.28 19.22 8.49
N VAL A 321 -16.40 19.72 9.05
CA VAL A 321 -17.67 19.84 8.31
C VAL A 321 -17.57 20.93 7.25
N LEU A 322 -16.71 21.93 7.42
CA LEU A 322 -16.53 23.00 6.43
C LEU A 322 -16.08 22.47 5.06
N PRO A 323 -15.00 21.67 4.95
CA PRO A 323 -14.66 21.06 3.66
C PRO A 323 -15.75 20.12 3.12
N LEU A 324 -16.48 19.42 3.99
CA LEU A 324 -17.58 18.56 3.55
C LEU A 324 -18.73 19.35 2.91
N ALA A 325 -19.05 20.53 3.45
CA ALA A 325 -20.21 21.32 3.05
C ALA A 325 -19.91 22.36 1.96
N ILE A 326 -18.71 22.94 1.93
CA ILE A 326 -18.41 24.16 1.16
C ILE A 326 -17.48 23.90 -0.03
N CYS A 327 -16.59 22.91 0.04
CA CYS A 327 -15.71 22.59 -1.08
C CYS A 327 -16.54 22.13 -2.28
N ASP A 328 -16.13 22.48 -3.49
CA ASP A 328 -16.75 21.97 -4.72
C ASP A 328 -16.08 20.70 -5.22
N VAL A 329 -14.80 20.52 -4.89
CA VAL A 329 -14.03 19.34 -5.30
C VAL A 329 -14.40 18.13 -4.43
N PRO A 330 -14.94 17.03 -5.00
CA PRO A 330 -15.41 15.88 -4.22
C PRO A 330 -14.33 15.22 -3.35
N ALA A 331 -13.08 15.18 -3.83
CA ALA A 331 -11.95 14.65 -3.07
C ALA A 331 -11.71 15.42 -1.76
N LEU A 332 -11.85 16.75 -1.78
CA LEU A 332 -11.70 17.60 -0.58
C LEU A 332 -12.89 17.46 0.37
N ARG A 333 -14.10 17.22 -0.14
CA ARG A 333 -15.27 16.85 0.69
C ARG A 333 -15.03 15.55 1.45
N PHE A 334 -14.56 14.52 0.75
CA PHE A 334 -14.20 13.24 1.37
C PHE A 334 -13.05 13.39 2.35
N PHE A 335 -12.06 14.23 2.05
CA PHE A 335 -10.97 14.55 2.98
C PHE A 335 -11.53 15.11 4.30
N GLY A 336 -12.42 16.10 4.24
CA GLY A 336 -13.11 16.62 5.43
C GLY A 336 -13.89 15.55 6.21
N ALA A 337 -14.68 14.72 5.53
CA ALA A 337 -15.42 13.64 6.17
C ALA A 337 -14.50 12.64 6.90
N VAL A 338 -13.39 12.26 6.27
CA VAL A 338 -12.40 11.35 6.87
C VAL A 338 -11.71 12.00 8.08
N GLY A 339 -11.40 13.29 8.02
CA GLY A 339 -10.83 14.03 9.15
C GLY A 339 -11.75 14.07 10.37
N MET A 340 -13.05 14.26 10.15
CA MET A 340 -14.06 14.20 11.21
C MET A 340 -14.14 12.79 11.81
N LEU A 341 -14.21 11.76 10.96
CA LEU A 341 -14.24 10.36 11.41
C LEU A 341 -12.99 10.01 12.22
N ALA A 342 -11.82 10.46 11.78
CA ALA A 342 -10.55 10.27 12.46
C ALA A 342 -10.57 10.84 13.89
N ALA A 343 -11.11 12.05 14.08
CA ALA A 343 -11.24 12.66 15.41
C ALA A 343 -12.14 11.84 16.35
N VAL A 344 -13.27 11.36 15.84
CA VAL A 344 -14.21 10.51 16.59
C VAL A 344 -13.57 9.17 16.96
N LEU A 345 -12.95 8.50 15.98
CA LEU A 345 -12.27 7.22 16.18
C LEU A 345 -11.12 7.34 17.18
N GLN A 346 -10.32 8.40 17.09
CA GLN A 346 -9.23 8.67 18.02
C GLN A 346 -9.77 8.79 19.46
N TYR A 347 -10.80 9.60 19.68
CA TYR A 347 -11.40 9.79 21.00
C TYR A 347 -11.89 8.47 21.61
N PHE A 348 -12.65 7.68 20.85
CA PHE A 348 -13.18 6.40 21.35
C PHE A 348 -12.09 5.37 21.58
N SER A 349 -11.11 5.28 20.68
CA SER A 349 -9.96 4.39 20.81
C SER A 349 -9.18 4.70 22.10
N MET A 350 -8.88 5.99 22.35
CA MET A 350 -8.18 6.42 23.56
C MET A 350 -8.97 6.16 24.85
N LYS A 351 -10.28 6.41 24.82
CA LYS A 351 -11.17 6.10 25.96
C LYS A 351 -11.19 4.60 26.26
N HIS A 352 -11.18 3.77 25.22
CA HIS A 352 -11.10 2.32 25.37
C HIS A 352 -9.76 1.90 25.97
N VAL A 353 -8.63 2.38 25.44
CA VAL A 353 -7.28 2.08 25.96
C VAL A 353 -7.15 2.49 27.43
N ARG A 354 -7.63 3.68 27.83
CA ARG A 354 -7.64 4.11 29.23
C ARG A 354 -8.47 3.17 30.12
N ARG A 355 -9.67 2.78 29.69
CA ARG A 355 -10.53 1.86 30.44
C ARG A 355 -9.92 0.48 30.61
N VAL A 356 -9.25 -0.04 29.59
CA VAL A 356 -8.56 -1.34 29.67
C VAL A 356 -7.33 -1.23 30.56
N GLY A 357 -6.54 -0.17 30.45
CA GLY A 357 -5.36 0.06 31.29
C GLY A 357 -5.67 0.12 32.79
N MET A 358 -6.80 0.73 33.18
CA MET A 358 -7.24 0.78 34.58
C MET A 358 -7.65 -0.58 35.16
N LYS A 359 -7.87 -1.62 34.35
CA LYS A 359 -8.20 -2.97 34.84
C LYS A 359 -6.96 -3.78 35.27
N PHE A 360 -5.77 -3.29 34.97
CA PHE A 360 -4.49 -3.94 35.28
C PHE A 360 -3.76 -3.30 36.48
N ILE A 361 -4.40 -2.33 37.15
CA ILE A 361 -3.97 -1.69 38.41
C ILE A 361 -4.94 -2.14 39.48
#